data_AF-A0A106QCM4-F1
#
_entry.id   AF-A0A106QCM4-F1
#
_cell.length_a   1.000
_cell.length_b   1.000
_cell.length_c   1.000
_cell.angle_alpha   90.00
_cell.angle_beta   90.00
_cell.angle_gamma   90.00
#
_symmetry.space_group_name_H-M   'P 1'
#
loop_
_entity.id
_entity.type
_entity.pdbx_description
1 polymer ?
#
loop_
_entity_poly.entity_id
_entity_poly.type
_entity_poly.pdbx_seq_one_letter_code
_entity_poly.pdbx_strand_id
1 'polypeptide(L)'
;MKLCVVGEKGGTGKTTIATSLAACLANAGRDVLLVDSDTQLTASKWQAVRAENDQLPRVNCVSLFGKSMAKEVNNLGPRYQDIIIDTGGRDTYEMRAALTVCELAVLPFLPSQFDLWTVEKMHEMLENASAINPQLKVLAVVSKTETHHTTLDYMEAQAFLKDFQGITLASKPVRNRVAFKRAGQMGMNVIEYERNPLSKSTMELQQLYSDIFG
;
A
#
# COMPACT_ATOMS: atom_id res chain seq x y z
N MET A 1 -2.47 -3.42 -13.70
CA MET A 1 -2.77 -4.19 -12.46
C MET A 1 -3.54 -3.30 -11.51
N LYS A 2 -4.54 -3.83 -10.79
CA LYS A 2 -5.25 -3.18 -9.69
C LYS A 2 -4.70 -3.71 -8.37
N LEU A 3 -4.12 -2.82 -7.59
CA LEU A 3 -3.57 -3.09 -6.27
C LEU A 3 -4.32 -2.25 -5.25
N CYS A 4 -4.71 -2.82 -4.11
CA CYS A 4 -5.23 -2.03 -2.99
C CYS A 4 -4.31 -2.14 -1.77
N VAL A 5 -4.15 -1.04 -1.04
CA VAL A 5 -3.46 -1.03 0.24
C VAL A 5 -4.50 -0.97 1.34
N VAL A 6 -4.58 -2.02 2.16
CA VAL A 6 -5.68 -2.29 3.11
C VAL A 6 -5.18 -2.47 4.53
N GLY A 7 -6.09 -2.36 5.50
CA GLY A 7 -5.79 -2.62 6.91
C GLY A 7 -6.66 -1.82 7.86
N GLU A 8 -7.25 -2.51 8.84
CA GLU A 8 -8.20 -1.96 9.82
C GLU A 8 -7.62 -0.95 10.81
N LYS A 9 -6.30 -0.89 10.97
CA LYS A 9 -5.66 0.05 11.92
C LYS A 9 -5.14 1.29 11.21
N GLY A 10 -5.47 2.45 11.77
CA GLY A 10 -4.87 3.72 11.36
C GLY A 10 -3.35 3.75 11.62
N GLY A 11 -2.60 4.43 10.77
CA GLY A 11 -1.18 4.69 11.03
C GLY A 11 -0.20 3.55 10.70
N THR A 12 -0.62 2.45 10.08
CA THR A 12 0.28 1.37 9.61
C THR A 12 1.10 1.74 8.35
N GLY A 13 0.88 2.91 7.76
CA GLY A 13 1.64 3.37 6.59
C GLY A 13 1.01 3.04 5.23
N LYS A 14 -0.29 2.72 5.19
CA LYS A 14 -1.06 2.48 3.95
C LYS A 14 -0.84 3.54 2.88
N THR A 15 -1.21 4.79 3.16
CA THR A 15 -1.03 5.90 2.21
C THR A 15 0.42 6.10 1.80
N THR A 16 1.37 5.93 2.73
CA THR A 16 2.80 6.04 2.41
C THR A 16 3.23 4.98 1.39
N ILE A 17 2.78 3.73 1.56
CA ILE A 17 3.05 2.65 0.61
C ILE A 17 2.31 2.91 -0.71
N ALA A 18 1.02 3.25 -0.68
CA ALA A 18 0.21 3.50 -1.87
C ALA A 18 0.82 4.60 -2.76
N THR A 19 1.11 5.76 -2.18
CA THR A 19 1.72 6.90 -2.89
C THR A 19 3.13 6.59 -3.38
N SER A 20 3.93 5.87 -2.58
CA SER A 20 5.29 5.48 -2.97
C SER A 20 5.30 4.53 -4.17
N LEU A 21 4.44 3.50 -4.15
CA LEU A 21 4.30 2.55 -5.27
C LEU A 21 3.78 3.26 -6.53
N ALA A 22 2.82 4.19 -6.39
CA ALA A 22 2.31 4.96 -7.52
C ALA A 22 3.38 5.81 -8.18
N ALA A 23 4.21 6.49 -7.39
CA ALA A 23 5.35 7.24 -7.90
C ALA A 23 6.43 6.31 -8.51
N CYS A 24 6.70 5.14 -7.93
CA CYS A 24 7.64 4.17 -8.52
C CYS A 24 7.17 3.69 -9.91
N LEU A 25 5.89 3.34 -10.06
CA LEU A 25 5.32 2.94 -11.34
C LEU A 25 5.35 4.09 -12.36
N ALA A 26 5.03 5.31 -11.95
CA ALA A 26 5.13 6.49 -12.81
C ALA A 26 6.58 6.75 -13.26
N ASN A 27 7.57 6.58 -12.37
CA ASN A 27 8.99 6.64 -12.73
C ASN A 27 9.43 5.52 -13.68
N ALA A 28 8.75 4.38 -13.65
CA ALA A 28 8.93 3.31 -14.63
C ALA A 28 8.22 3.59 -15.97
N GLY A 29 7.68 4.79 -16.16
CA GLY A 29 7.00 5.22 -17.39
C GLY A 29 5.60 4.65 -17.54
N ARG A 30 4.99 4.15 -16.46
CA ARG A 30 3.66 3.54 -16.51
C ARG A 30 2.57 4.58 -16.27
N ASP A 31 1.41 4.38 -16.90
CA ASP A 31 0.23 5.22 -16.64
C ASP A 31 -0.53 4.70 -15.42
N VAL A 32 -0.56 5.53 -14.37
CA VAL A 32 -0.99 5.14 -13.02
C VAL A 32 -2.14 6.02 -12.56
N LEU A 33 -3.19 5.37 -12.05
CA LEU A 33 -4.26 6.00 -11.29
C LEU A 33 -4.14 5.67 -9.80
N LEU A 34 -4.02 6.70 -8.96
CA LEU A 34 -4.16 6.61 -7.52
C LEU A 34 -5.62 6.89 -7.13
N VAL A 35 -6.29 5.91 -6.55
CA VAL A 35 -7.64 6.04 -6.02
C VAL A 35 -7.55 6.27 -4.52
N ASP A 36 -7.99 7.44 -4.05
CA ASP A 36 -8.08 7.76 -2.63
C ASP A 36 -9.48 7.45 -2.12
N SER A 37 -9.60 6.41 -1.30
CA SER A 37 -10.86 6.03 -0.68
C SER A 37 -10.82 6.21 0.85
N ASP A 38 -9.89 7.03 1.36
CA ASP A 38 -9.91 7.49 2.75
C ASP A 38 -10.54 8.89 2.84
N THR A 39 -11.52 9.03 3.71
CA THR A 39 -12.15 10.32 4.07
C THR A 39 -11.15 11.42 4.47
N GLN A 40 -9.93 11.07 4.91
CA GLN A 40 -8.87 12.04 5.24
C GLN A 40 -8.20 12.68 4.01
N LEU A 41 -8.40 12.08 2.83
CA LEU A 41 -7.89 12.55 1.54
C LEU A 41 -6.36 12.74 1.51
N THR A 42 -5.63 11.90 2.24
CA THR A 42 -4.17 12.07 2.40
C THR A 42 -3.43 11.79 1.10
N ALA A 43 -3.86 10.76 0.35
CA ALA A 43 -3.27 10.43 -0.96
C ALA A 43 -3.55 11.52 -2.00
N SER A 44 -4.76 12.10 -1.99
CA SER A 44 -5.16 13.21 -2.86
C SER A 44 -4.33 14.46 -2.59
N LYS A 45 -4.12 14.80 -1.30
CA LYS A 45 -3.25 15.93 -0.91
C LYS A 45 -1.79 15.70 -1.33
N TRP A 46 -1.28 14.48 -1.17
CA TRP A 46 0.05 14.12 -1.67
C TRP A 46 0.16 14.32 -3.19
N GLN A 47 -0.85 13.89 -3.95
CA GLN A 47 -0.85 14.04 -5.39
C GLN A 47 -0.90 15.51 -5.82
N ALA A 48 -1.66 16.35 -5.12
CA ALA A 48 -1.69 17.79 -5.37
C ALA A 48 -0.30 18.42 -5.22
N VAL A 49 0.43 18.10 -4.14
CA VAL A 49 1.81 18.56 -3.95
C VAL A 49 2.74 18.02 -5.04
N ARG A 50 2.59 16.74 -5.44
CA ARG A 50 3.38 16.17 -6.54
C ARG A 50 3.16 16.92 -7.86
N ALA A 51 1.91 17.29 -8.14
CA ALA A 51 1.53 17.95 -9.39
C ALA A 51 2.10 19.38 -9.52
N GLU A 52 2.54 20.00 -8.44
CA GLU A 52 3.25 21.29 -8.45
C GLU A 52 4.72 21.16 -8.91
N ASN A 53 5.23 19.93 -9.04
CA ASN A 53 6.61 19.67 -9.44
C ASN A 53 6.69 19.06 -10.85
N ASP A 54 6.89 19.91 -11.85
CA ASP A 54 6.99 19.54 -13.27
C ASP A 54 8.14 18.57 -13.60
N GLN A 55 9.10 18.38 -12.68
CA GLN A 55 10.20 17.44 -12.87
C GLN A 55 9.84 15.99 -12.50
N LEU A 56 8.72 15.77 -11.81
CA LEU A 56 8.27 14.46 -11.39
C LEU A 56 7.27 13.87 -12.41
N PRO A 57 7.36 12.58 -12.75
CA PRO A 57 6.35 11.91 -13.54
C PRO A 57 4.97 12.02 -12.89
N ARG A 58 3.98 12.36 -13.71
CA ARG A 58 2.60 12.59 -13.26
C ARG A 58 1.99 11.30 -12.71
N VAL A 59 1.29 11.43 -11.58
CA VAL A 59 0.37 10.42 -11.05
C VAL A 59 -1.02 11.03 -11.09
N ASN A 60 -1.95 10.38 -11.80
CA ASN A 60 -3.35 10.82 -11.79
C ASN A 60 -4.02 10.35 -10.49
N CYS A 61 -4.92 11.15 -9.94
CA CYS A 61 -5.64 10.79 -8.73
C CYS A 61 -7.12 11.13 -8.82
N VAL A 62 -7.95 10.25 -8.24
CA VAL A 62 -9.38 10.43 -8.06
C VAL A 62 -9.77 9.99 -6.65
N SER A 63 -10.77 10.63 -6.06
CA SER A 63 -11.32 10.21 -4.77
C SER A 63 -12.66 9.49 -5.00
N LEU A 64 -12.76 8.23 -4.57
CA LEU A 64 -13.94 7.39 -4.80
C LEU A 64 -14.47 6.83 -3.49
N PHE A 65 -15.79 6.91 -3.30
CA PHE A 65 -16.46 6.52 -2.06
C PHE A 65 -17.75 5.75 -2.31
N GLY A 66 -18.19 4.98 -1.33
CA GLY A 66 -19.47 4.31 -1.31
C GLY A 66 -19.64 3.19 -2.33
N LYS A 67 -20.91 2.84 -2.60
CA LYS A 67 -21.31 1.61 -3.28
C LYS A 67 -20.87 1.45 -4.72
N SER A 68 -20.61 2.56 -5.40
CA SER A 68 -20.19 2.55 -6.80
C SER A 68 -18.68 2.41 -6.99
N MET A 69 -17.88 2.51 -5.92
CA MET A 69 -16.41 2.55 -6.01
C MET A 69 -15.84 1.39 -6.85
N ALA A 70 -16.23 0.15 -6.56
CA ALA A 70 -15.78 -1.04 -7.31
C ALA A 70 -16.14 -0.95 -8.82
N LYS A 71 -17.35 -0.47 -9.13
CA LYS A 71 -17.81 -0.28 -10.51
C LYS A 71 -16.99 0.79 -11.23
N GLU A 72 -16.71 1.90 -10.55
CA GLU A 72 -15.94 3.02 -11.10
C GLU A 72 -14.48 2.64 -11.34
N VAL A 73 -13.84 1.93 -10.41
CA VAL A 73 -12.49 1.36 -10.59
C VAL A 73 -12.46 0.44 -11.82
N ASN A 74 -13.46 -0.43 -11.98
CA ASN A 74 -13.53 -1.31 -13.15
C ASN A 74 -13.72 -0.54 -14.46
N ASN A 75 -14.53 0.52 -14.47
CA ASN A 75 -14.72 1.37 -15.65
C ASN A 75 -13.46 2.16 -16.03
N LEU A 76 -12.66 2.55 -15.03
CA LEU A 76 -11.38 3.25 -15.24
C LEU A 76 -10.25 2.29 -15.60
N GLY A 77 -10.36 1.01 -15.24
CA GLY A 77 -9.38 -0.05 -15.50
C GLY A 77 -8.77 -0.02 -16.91
N PRO A 78 -9.58 0.01 -18.00
CA PRO A 78 -9.05 0.02 -19.37
C PRO A 78 -8.25 1.27 -19.76
N ARG A 79 -8.29 2.35 -18.97
CA ARG A 79 -7.62 3.62 -19.29
C ARG A 79 -6.22 3.75 -18.69
N TYR A 80 -5.90 2.92 -17.71
CA TYR A 80 -4.64 3.00 -16.97
C TYR A 80 -3.93 1.65 -17.00
N GLN A 81 -2.60 1.68 -17.02
CA GLN A 81 -1.84 0.45 -16.91
C GLN A 81 -1.93 -0.11 -15.50
N ASP A 82 -1.95 0.77 -14.49
CA ASP A 82 -2.10 0.38 -13.09
C ASP A 82 -3.04 1.30 -12.31
N ILE A 83 -3.75 0.70 -11.37
CA ILE A 83 -4.60 1.39 -10.40
C ILE A 83 -4.14 1.00 -9.01
N ILE A 84 -3.78 1.98 -8.19
CA ILE A 84 -3.46 1.79 -6.77
C ILE A 84 -4.57 2.41 -5.95
N ILE A 85 -5.21 1.62 -5.09
CA ILE A 85 -6.31 2.04 -4.23
C ILE A 85 -5.78 2.19 -2.81
N ASP A 86 -5.77 3.41 -2.28
CA ASP A 86 -5.46 3.71 -0.87
C ASP A 86 -6.75 3.70 -0.05
N THR A 87 -6.83 2.82 0.95
CA THR A 87 -8.02 2.66 1.79
C THR A 87 -7.80 3.19 3.21
N GLY A 88 -8.90 3.62 3.84
CA GLY A 88 -8.88 4.14 5.21
C GLY A 88 -8.54 3.08 6.26
N GLY A 89 -8.19 3.53 7.47
CA GLY A 89 -7.80 2.67 8.59
C GLY A 89 -8.95 2.15 9.44
N ARG A 90 -9.97 1.53 8.82
CA ARG A 90 -11.12 0.84 9.45
C ARG A 90 -11.74 -0.16 8.48
N ASP A 91 -12.50 -1.12 9.00
CA ASP A 91 -13.44 -1.87 8.17
C ASP A 91 -14.48 -0.90 7.59
N THR A 92 -14.44 -0.74 6.27
CA THR A 92 -15.26 0.21 5.53
C THR A 92 -15.81 -0.44 4.27
N TYR A 93 -16.90 0.13 3.75
CA TYR A 93 -17.45 -0.31 2.48
C TYR A 93 -16.39 -0.21 1.36
N GLU A 94 -15.63 0.87 1.35
CA GLU A 94 -14.58 1.16 0.37
C GLU A 94 -13.47 0.10 0.42
N MET A 95 -13.00 -0.29 1.60
CA MET A 95 -12.01 -1.36 1.76
C MET A 95 -12.53 -2.68 1.22
N ARG A 96 -13.74 -3.08 1.62
CA ARG A 96 -14.37 -4.32 1.14
C ARG A 96 -14.60 -4.29 -0.38
N ALA A 97 -15.02 -3.15 -0.93
CA ALA A 97 -15.21 -2.96 -2.37
C ALA A 97 -13.88 -3.00 -3.14
N ALA A 98 -12.79 -2.46 -2.58
CA ALA A 98 -11.47 -2.55 -3.20
C ALA A 98 -11.00 -4.00 -3.32
N LEU A 99 -11.22 -4.82 -2.29
CA LEU A 99 -10.84 -6.24 -2.28
C LEU A 99 -11.58 -7.08 -3.33
N THR A 100 -12.79 -6.69 -3.75
CA THR A 100 -13.53 -7.43 -4.79
C THR A 100 -13.05 -7.14 -6.22
N VAL A 101 -12.23 -6.09 -6.41
CA VAL A 101 -11.80 -5.65 -7.75
C VAL A 101 -10.29 -5.62 -7.95
N CYS A 102 -9.48 -5.71 -6.89
CA CYS A 102 -8.02 -5.74 -7.02
C CYS A 102 -7.49 -7.16 -7.29
N GLU A 103 -6.32 -7.25 -7.91
CA GLU A 103 -5.59 -8.51 -8.05
C GLU A 103 -4.64 -8.76 -6.88
N LEU A 104 -4.20 -7.69 -6.20
CA LEU A 104 -3.31 -7.77 -5.03
C LEU A 104 -3.79 -6.83 -3.92
N ALA A 105 -3.98 -7.38 -2.72
CA ALA A 105 -4.09 -6.63 -1.49
C ALA A 105 -2.73 -6.57 -0.78
N VAL A 106 -2.22 -5.35 -0.58
CA VAL A 106 -1.07 -5.10 0.29
C VAL A 106 -1.59 -4.76 1.67
N LEU A 107 -1.17 -5.52 2.69
CA LEU A 107 -1.61 -5.39 4.09
C LEU A 107 -0.44 -4.94 4.98
N PRO A 108 -0.23 -3.63 5.20
CA PRO A 108 0.75 -3.14 6.15
C PRO A 108 0.26 -3.30 7.59
N PHE A 109 1.08 -3.89 8.45
CA PHE A 109 0.82 -4.04 9.89
C PHE A 109 2.07 -3.73 10.70
N LEU A 110 1.90 -3.36 11.98
CA LEU A 110 3.05 -3.14 12.88
C LEU A 110 3.42 -4.46 13.57
N PRO A 111 4.69 -4.67 13.96
CA PRO A 111 5.10 -5.85 14.71
C PRO A 111 4.83 -5.65 16.21
N SER A 112 3.56 -5.52 16.60
CA SER A 112 3.17 -5.47 18.02
C SER A 112 2.09 -6.49 18.31
N GLN A 113 2.01 -7.00 19.54
CA GLN A 113 0.99 -8.00 19.92
C GLN A 113 -0.44 -7.52 19.62
N PHE A 114 -0.72 -6.22 19.79
CA PHE A 114 -2.04 -5.64 19.48
C PHE A 114 -2.34 -5.58 17.97
N ASP A 115 -1.31 -5.56 17.14
CA ASP A 115 -1.46 -5.55 15.68
C ASP A 115 -1.68 -6.96 15.12
N LEU A 116 -1.24 -8.01 15.81
CA LEU A 116 -1.50 -9.40 15.43
C LEU A 116 -3.02 -9.70 15.41
N TRP A 117 -3.79 -9.20 16.38
CA TRP A 117 -5.26 -9.29 16.35
C TRP A 117 -5.89 -8.54 15.18
N THR A 118 -5.23 -7.52 14.66
CA THR A 118 -5.72 -6.81 13.47
C THR A 118 -5.53 -7.67 12.22
N VAL A 119 -4.47 -8.47 12.16
CA VAL A 119 -4.24 -9.43 11.08
C VAL A 119 -5.31 -10.52 11.10
N GLU A 120 -5.70 -11.04 12.27
CA GLU A 120 -6.78 -12.02 12.39
C GLU A 120 -8.10 -11.52 11.80
N LYS A 121 -8.52 -10.30 12.15
CA LYS A 121 -9.75 -9.68 11.58
C LYS A 121 -9.63 -9.44 10.08
N MET A 122 -8.48 -8.95 9.64
CA MET A 122 -8.21 -8.78 8.21
C MET A 122 -8.25 -10.12 7.48
N HIS A 123 -7.79 -11.22 8.08
CA HIS A 123 -7.83 -12.53 7.46
C HIS A 123 -9.27 -12.98 7.18
N GLU A 124 -10.18 -12.86 8.14
CA GLU A 124 -11.61 -13.17 7.93
C GLU A 124 -12.20 -12.32 6.78
N MET A 125 -11.87 -11.03 6.72
CA MET A 125 -12.31 -10.16 5.63
C MET A 125 -11.75 -10.59 4.26
N LEU A 126 -10.47 -10.99 4.22
CA LEU A 126 -9.77 -11.44 3.03
C LEU A 126 -10.30 -12.80 2.53
N GLU A 127 -10.64 -13.72 3.43
CA GLU A 127 -11.30 -15.00 3.07
C GLU A 127 -12.66 -14.74 2.41
N ASN A 128 -13.48 -13.88 3.04
CA ASN A 128 -14.76 -13.46 2.48
C ASN A 128 -14.60 -12.79 1.10
N ALA A 129 -13.60 -11.93 0.94
CA ALA A 129 -13.30 -11.31 -0.34
C ALA A 129 -12.83 -12.32 -1.39
N SER A 130 -12.02 -13.30 -1.00
CA SER A 130 -11.50 -14.35 -1.90
C SER A 130 -12.61 -15.25 -2.42
N ALA A 131 -13.70 -15.45 -1.67
CA ALA A 131 -14.89 -16.14 -2.16
C ALA A 131 -15.59 -15.41 -3.32
N ILE A 132 -15.49 -14.06 -3.35
CA ILE A 132 -16.05 -13.21 -4.41
C ILE A 132 -15.03 -12.97 -5.54
N ASN A 133 -13.75 -12.86 -5.18
CA ASN A 133 -12.62 -12.61 -6.07
C ASN A 133 -11.55 -13.69 -5.88
N PRO A 134 -11.69 -14.88 -6.51
CA PRO A 134 -10.78 -16.00 -6.31
C PRO A 134 -9.33 -15.77 -6.78
N GLN A 135 -9.07 -14.68 -7.51
CA GLN A 135 -7.72 -14.32 -7.97
C GLN A 135 -7.00 -13.36 -7.02
N LEU A 136 -7.66 -12.91 -5.95
CA LEU A 136 -7.09 -12.01 -4.96
C LEU A 136 -5.85 -12.65 -4.32
N LYS A 137 -4.70 -12.00 -4.49
CA LYS A 137 -3.49 -12.31 -3.74
C LYS A 137 -3.34 -11.36 -2.57
N VAL A 138 -2.68 -11.80 -1.50
CA VAL A 138 -2.42 -10.97 -0.33
C VAL A 138 -0.92 -10.96 -0.01
N LEU A 139 -0.36 -9.75 0.08
CA LEU A 139 1.00 -9.50 0.53
C LEU A 139 0.97 -8.69 1.84
N ALA A 140 1.28 -9.34 2.95
CA ALA A 140 1.46 -8.68 4.24
C ALA A 140 2.84 -8.02 4.30
N VAL A 141 2.90 -6.80 4.84
CA VAL A 141 4.12 -6.01 4.94
C VAL A 141 4.31 -5.58 6.39
N VAL A 142 5.39 -6.05 7.01
CA VAL A 142 5.77 -5.52 8.33
C VAL A 142 6.21 -4.07 8.14
N SER A 143 5.50 -3.15 8.76
CA SER A 143 5.58 -1.71 8.50
C SER A 143 5.93 -0.93 9.76
N LYS A 144 6.59 0.22 9.57
CA LYS A 144 7.00 1.16 10.63
C LYS A 144 7.74 0.51 11.81
N THR A 145 8.50 -0.56 11.56
CA THR A 145 9.30 -1.19 12.60
C THR A 145 10.38 -0.24 13.10
N GLU A 146 10.67 -0.30 14.39
CA GLU A 146 11.84 0.34 15.00
C GLU A 146 13.12 -0.21 14.36
N THR A 147 14.16 0.62 14.23
CA THR A 147 15.41 0.20 13.55
C THR A 147 16.27 -0.76 14.36
N HIS A 148 16.07 -0.84 15.68
CA HIS A 148 16.92 -1.60 16.60
C HIS A 148 16.44 -3.05 16.84
N HIS A 149 15.13 -3.32 16.71
CA HIS A 149 14.54 -4.64 16.97
C HIS A 149 14.00 -5.37 15.73
N THR A 150 14.23 -4.79 14.54
CA THR A 150 13.55 -5.20 13.31
C THR A 150 13.69 -6.69 12.96
N THR A 151 14.84 -7.31 13.25
CA THR A 151 15.06 -8.72 12.88
C THR A 151 14.18 -9.66 13.69
N LEU A 152 14.06 -9.43 15.00
CA LEU A 152 13.22 -10.24 15.87
C LEU A 152 11.74 -10.02 15.53
N ASP A 153 11.32 -8.77 15.46
CA ASP A 153 9.98 -8.34 15.06
C ASP A 153 9.53 -9.01 13.75
N TYR A 154 10.40 -9.03 12.75
CA TYR A 154 10.12 -9.66 11.46
C TYR A 154 10.03 -11.18 11.56
N MET A 155 10.90 -11.82 12.35
CA MET A 155 10.86 -13.27 12.58
C MET A 155 9.59 -13.69 13.32
N GLU A 156 9.16 -12.92 14.32
CA GLU A 156 7.92 -13.15 15.05
C GLU A 156 6.71 -12.97 14.13
N ALA A 157 6.68 -11.90 13.35
CA ALA A 157 5.65 -11.68 12.34
C ALA A 157 5.61 -12.81 11.29
N GLN A 158 6.77 -13.29 10.85
CA GLN A 158 6.87 -14.42 9.93
C GLN A 158 6.34 -15.72 10.57
N ALA A 159 6.65 -15.99 11.84
CA ALA A 159 6.16 -17.15 12.54
C ALA A 159 4.63 -17.10 12.71
N PHE A 160 4.09 -15.95 13.12
CA PHE A 160 2.66 -15.72 13.28
C PHE A 160 1.89 -15.88 11.96
N LEU A 161 2.40 -15.30 10.86
CA LEU A 161 1.72 -15.38 9.57
C LEU A 161 1.66 -16.78 8.97
N LYS A 162 2.43 -17.76 9.47
CA LYS A 162 2.34 -19.16 9.02
C LYS A 162 0.97 -19.79 9.31
N ASP A 163 0.26 -19.28 10.32
CA ASP A 163 -1.05 -19.81 10.71
C ASP A 163 -2.19 -19.27 9.82
N PHE A 164 -1.93 -18.31 8.93
CA PHE A 164 -2.92 -17.68 8.07
C PHE A 164 -2.71 -18.06 6.61
N GLN A 165 -3.55 -18.95 6.08
CA GLN A 165 -3.47 -19.36 4.68
C GLN A 165 -3.78 -18.19 3.72
N GLY A 166 -3.19 -18.23 2.52
CA GLY A 166 -3.43 -17.21 1.49
C GLY A 166 -2.74 -15.85 1.72
N ILE A 167 -2.04 -15.66 2.84
CA ILE A 167 -1.25 -14.45 3.11
C ILE A 167 0.24 -14.74 2.92
N THR A 168 0.89 -14.00 2.03
CA THR A 168 2.35 -14.05 1.84
C THR A 168 3.00 -12.87 2.55
N LEU A 169 4.13 -13.09 3.23
CA LEU A 169 4.90 -12.01 3.84
C LEU A 169 5.93 -11.44 2.86
N ALA A 170 5.97 -10.11 2.72
CA ALA A 170 7.01 -9.41 1.96
C ALA A 170 8.40 -9.70 2.53
N SER A 171 9.40 -9.84 1.66
CA SER A 171 10.73 -10.37 1.99
C SER A 171 11.52 -9.52 2.97
N LYS A 172 11.17 -8.22 3.06
CA LYS A 172 11.76 -7.24 3.97
C LYS A 172 10.68 -6.32 4.57
N PRO A 173 10.90 -5.82 5.80
CA PRO A 173 10.05 -4.81 6.40
C PRO A 173 10.27 -3.43 5.77
N VAL A 174 9.24 -2.59 5.80
CA VAL A 174 9.35 -1.14 5.54
C VAL A 174 9.48 -0.43 6.89
N ARG A 175 10.66 0.09 7.21
CA ARG A 175 10.94 0.62 8.55
C ARG A 175 10.39 2.03 8.75
N ASN A 176 10.26 2.43 10.01
CA ASN A 176 9.93 3.82 10.34
C ASN A 176 11.14 4.72 10.07
N ARG A 177 11.15 5.41 8.91
CA ARG A 177 12.22 6.33 8.53
C ARG A 177 11.69 7.74 8.32
N VAL A 178 12.41 8.71 8.88
CA VAL A 178 12.14 10.14 8.66
C VAL A 178 12.12 10.50 7.17
N ALA A 179 12.91 9.79 6.35
CA ALA A 179 12.96 9.98 4.90
C ALA A 179 11.60 9.76 4.20
N PHE A 180 10.85 8.71 4.55
CA PHE A 180 9.52 8.48 3.97
C PHE A 180 8.55 9.63 4.29
N LYS A 181 8.61 10.14 5.53
CA LYS A 181 7.79 11.28 5.97
C LYS A 181 8.14 12.55 5.17
N ARG A 182 9.44 12.86 5.07
CA ARG A 182 9.91 14.07 4.34
C ARG A 182 9.63 13.98 2.85
N ALA A 183 9.86 12.83 2.23
CA ALA A 183 9.52 12.59 0.83
C ALA A 183 8.02 12.81 0.56
N GLY A 184 7.16 12.21 1.39
CA GLY A 184 5.71 12.37 1.25
C GLY A 184 5.24 13.83 1.42
N GLN A 185 5.88 14.60 2.28
CA GLN A 185 5.58 16.05 2.42
C GLN A 185 5.91 16.86 1.17
N MET A 186 6.76 16.33 0.28
CA MET A 186 7.20 16.98 -0.96
C MET A 186 6.55 16.37 -2.22
N GLY A 187 5.51 15.53 -2.07
CA GLY A 187 4.89 14.83 -3.21
C GLY A 187 5.79 13.77 -3.87
N MET A 188 6.86 13.37 -3.17
CA MET A 188 7.86 12.43 -3.66
C MET A 188 7.71 11.05 -3.00
N ASN A 189 8.25 10.02 -3.66
CA ASN A 189 8.65 8.79 -2.98
C ASN A 189 10.06 8.93 -2.38
N VAL A 190 10.45 7.95 -1.56
CA VAL A 190 11.74 8.03 -0.84
C VAL A 190 12.95 7.91 -1.77
N ILE A 191 12.82 7.26 -2.93
CA ILE A 191 13.91 7.11 -3.93
C ILE A 191 14.21 8.47 -4.57
N GLU A 192 13.16 9.19 -4.97
CA GLU A 192 13.23 10.55 -5.52
C GLU A 192 13.82 11.55 -4.51
N TYR A 193 13.48 11.39 -3.22
CA TYR A 193 13.94 12.25 -2.13
C TYR A 193 15.40 11.98 -1.74
N GLU A 194 15.80 10.72 -1.53
CA GLU A 194 17.14 10.35 -1.06
C GLU A 194 18.20 10.59 -2.14
N ARG A 195 17.86 10.37 -3.41
CA ARG A 195 18.80 10.44 -4.56
C ARG A 195 20.06 9.58 -4.37
N ASN A 196 19.95 8.56 -3.54
CA ASN A 196 21.01 7.61 -3.23
C ASN A 196 20.42 6.19 -3.27
N PRO A 197 20.81 5.36 -4.26
CA PRO A 197 20.30 4.01 -4.40
C PRO A 197 20.74 3.07 -3.25
N LEU A 198 21.80 3.44 -2.52
CA LEU A 198 22.33 2.67 -1.40
C LEU A 198 21.77 3.13 -0.04
N SER A 199 20.89 4.14 -0.02
CA SER A 199 20.24 4.51 1.24
C SER A 199 19.32 3.36 1.67
N LYS A 200 19.28 3.10 3.00
CA LYS A 200 18.47 2.01 3.53
C LYS A 200 16.98 2.18 3.21
N SER A 201 16.50 3.42 3.14
CA SER A 201 15.12 3.78 2.76
C SER A 201 14.82 3.42 1.31
N THR A 202 15.75 3.75 0.39
CA THR A 202 15.65 3.40 -1.02
C THR A 202 15.61 1.89 -1.20
N MET A 203 16.56 1.17 -0.59
CA MET A 203 16.63 -0.28 -0.69
C MET A 203 15.37 -0.98 -0.16
N GLU A 204 14.78 -0.49 0.93
CA GLU A 204 13.52 -1.01 1.48
C GLU A 204 12.35 -0.81 0.52
N LEU A 205 12.19 0.38 -0.08
CA LEU A 205 11.12 0.61 -1.05
C LEU A 205 11.34 -0.17 -2.35
N GLN A 206 12.59 -0.27 -2.83
CA GLN A 206 12.93 -1.06 -4.01
C GLN A 206 12.66 -2.54 -3.81
N GLN A 207 12.97 -3.09 -2.63
CA GLN A 207 12.65 -4.48 -2.32
C GLN A 207 11.14 -4.71 -2.29
N LEU A 208 10.36 -3.84 -1.64
CA LEU A 208 8.90 -3.97 -1.66
C LEU A 208 8.34 -3.86 -3.09
N TYR A 209 8.86 -2.94 -3.91
CA TYR A 209 8.48 -2.84 -5.31
C TYR A 209 8.81 -4.13 -6.07
N SER A 210 9.98 -4.72 -5.85
CA SER A 210 10.38 -6.00 -6.43
C SER A 210 9.51 -7.16 -5.96
N ASP A 211 9.10 -7.19 -4.70
CA ASP A 211 8.23 -8.24 -4.17
C ASP A 211 6.83 -8.20 -4.81
N ILE A 212 6.40 -7.04 -5.31
CA ILE A 212 5.08 -6.82 -5.91
C ILE A 212 5.10 -6.95 -7.44
N PHE A 213 6.12 -6.40 -8.11
CA PHE A 213 6.16 -6.25 -9.57
C PHE A 213 7.31 -7.01 -10.25
N GLY A 214 8.19 -7.65 -9.46
CA GLY A 214 9.35 -8.42 -9.96
C GLY A 214 9.05 -9.88 -10.27
#